data_AF-A2DYU7-F1
#
_entry.id   AF-A2DYU7-F1
#
_cell.length_a   1.000
_cell.length_b   1.000
_cell.length_c   1.000
_cell.angle_alpha   90.00
_cell.angle_beta   90.00
_cell.angle_gamma   90.00
#
_symmetry.space_group_name_H-M   'P 1'
#
loop_
_entity.id
_entity.type
_entity.pdbx_description
1 polymer ?
#
loop_
_entity_poly.entity_id
_entity_poly.type
_entity_poly.pdbx_seq_one_letter_code
_entity_poly.pdbx_strand_id
1 'polypeptide(L)'
;MLGPLLISTTFSIIEFPIKLIYGIFHGLVSWIIEKIKSRFVGRKKKVYPSWIKVNDFAMESHEPIYTINITPDPKIINYFESQTKDTKSHIEYKGKGFVVIENLLRFNRFYTLTEEDITVYGQFAMKKFLEKYYRGDLKVIYRINANMIGYIFKGIILGYAIQHNASQEVIDSIKEFGRGTTYSKFFLFTDPWIPLGELSFTPHIVYETGQYLYRSDKTPEELNLEELHVVEHPWQQKKPGSTKHPKRTSIPPYMKF
;
A
#
# COMPACT_ATOMS: atom_id res chain seq x y z
N MET A 1 8.56 66.84 17.44
CA MET A 1 8.36 66.04 18.68
C MET A 1 7.40 64.91 18.35
N LEU A 2 7.71 63.72 18.86
CA LEU A 2 7.17 62.40 18.50
C LEU A 2 5.72 62.14 19.00
N GLY A 3 5.00 61.28 18.26
CA GLY A 3 3.80 60.53 18.70
C GLY A 3 2.63 60.62 17.70
N PRO A 4 2.01 59.49 17.25
CA PRO A 4 1.63 58.37 18.11
C PRO A 4 2.16 56.99 17.66
N LEU A 5 2.48 56.18 18.67
CA LEU A 5 2.76 54.74 18.56
C LEU A 5 1.55 54.00 19.14
N LEU A 6 0.78 53.31 18.31
CA LEU A 6 -0.19 52.29 18.72
C LEU A 6 -0.48 51.40 17.50
N ILE A 7 0.43 50.46 17.25
CA ILE A 7 0.21 49.36 16.31
C ILE A 7 0.27 48.05 17.10
N SER A 8 -0.91 47.45 17.25
CA SER A 8 -1.15 46.01 17.14
C SER A 8 -0.30 45.07 18.00
N THR A 9 -0.70 44.88 19.26
CA THR A 9 -0.47 43.64 20.01
C THR A 9 -1.59 42.64 19.74
N THR A 10 -1.59 42.03 18.55
CA THR A 10 -2.41 40.84 18.24
C THR A 10 -1.61 39.80 17.46
N PHE A 11 -0.39 39.51 17.92
CA PHE A 11 0.42 38.39 17.43
C PHE A 11 0.88 37.54 18.62
N SER A 12 0.04 36.63 19.12
CA SER A 12 0.53 35.51 19.96
C SER A 12 -0.45 34.37 20.23
N ILE A 13 -1.70 34.40 19.76
CA ILE A 13 -2.69 33.34 20.10
C ILE A 13 -2.81 32.25 19.01
N ILE A 14 -2.43 32.54 17.76
CA ILE A 14 -2.59 31.61 16.63
C ILE A 14 -1.36 30.71 16.41
N GLU A 15 -0.15 31.11 16.83
CA GLU A 15 1.06 30.27 16.65
C GLU A 15 1.16 29.09 17.62
N PHE A 16 0.55 29.20 18.80
CA PHE A 16 0.60 28.17 19.84
C PHE A 16 -0.16 26.87 19.46
N PRO A 17 -1.40 26.92 18.90
CA PRO A 17 -2.08 25.69 18.49
C PRO A 17 -1.39 24.99 17.31
N ILE A 18 -0.79 25.74 16.37
CA ILE A 18 -0.11 25.16 15.20
C ILE A 18 1.15 24.37 15.62
N LYS A 19 1.97 24.91 16.54
CA LYS A 19 3.16 24.20 17.05
C LYS A 19 2.79 22.96 17.87
N LEU A 20 1.69 22.99 18.61
CA LEU A 20 1.20 21.85 19.37
C LEU A 20 0.68 20.73 18.45
N ILE A 21 -0.10 21.07 17.42
CA ILE A 21 -0.58 20.14 16.39
C ILE A 21 0.61 19.54 15.63
N TYR A 22 1.60 20.35 15.27
CA TYR A 22 2.81 19.88 14.59
C TYR A 22 3.64 18.93 15.46
N GLY A 23 3.76 19.21 16.76
CA GLY A 23 4.45 18.35 17.73
C GLY A 23 3.76 17.01 17.96
N ILE A 24 2.42 17.01 18.08
CA ILE A 24 1.62 15.79 18.23
C ILE A 24 1.70 14.94 16.95
N PHE A 25 1.65 15.57 15.77
CA PHE A 25 1.75 14.90 14.47
C PHE A 25 3.15 14.31 14.22
N HIS A 26 4.22 15.07 14.49
CA HIS A 26 5.58 14.53 14.42
C HIS A 26 5.76 13.39 15.42
N GLY A 27 5.18 13.49 16.61
CA GLY A 27 5.14 12.41 17.59
C GLY A 27 4.43 11.16 17.05
N LEU A 28 3.27 11.31 16.40
CA LEU A 28 2.50 10.20 15.85
C LEU A 28 3.19 9.53 14.65
N VAL A 29 3.72 10.31 13.71
CA VAL A 29 4.45 9.79 12.54
C VAL A 29 5.76 9.14 12.98
N SER A 30 6.54 9.80 13.85
CA SER A 30 7.76 9.20 14.42
C SER A 30 7.42 7.94 15.21
N TRP A 31 6.34 7.92 15.98
CA TRP A 31 5.90 6.73 16.71
C TRP A 31 5.42 5.61 15.78
N ILE A 32 4.69 5.91 14.69
CA ILE A 32 4.31 4.90 13.68
C ILE A 32 5.56 4.35 13.00
N ILE A 33 6.50 5.22 12.60
CA ILE A 33 7.79 4.82 12.03
C ILE A 33 8.59 3.99 13.04
N GLU A 34 8.63 4.37 14.31
CA GLU A 34 9.26 3.60 15.40
C GLU A 34 8.52 2.31 15.68
N LYS A 35 7.20 2.24 15.57
CA LYS A 35 6.43 0.99 15.70
C LYS A 35 6.70 0.05 14.52
N ILE A 36 6.83 0.61 13.33
CA ILE A 36 7.24 -0.10 12.13
C ILE A 36 8.66 -0.63 12.35
N LYS A 37 9.63 0.23 12.69
CA LYS A 37 11.03 -0.10 12.96
C LYS A 37 11.20 -1.11 14.11
N SER A 38 10.61 -0.86 15.28
CA SER A 38 10.67 -1.76 16.46
C SER A 38 10.03 -3.12 16.20
N ARG A 39 9.02 -3.21 15.32
CA ARG A 39 8.51 -4.51 14.85
C ARG A 39 9.42 -5.20 13.84
N PHE A 40 10.39 -4.51 13.26
CA PHE A 40 11.45 -5.08 12.43
C PHE A 40 12.70 -5.45 13.26
N VAL A 41 12.97 -4.76 14.38
CA VAL A 41 14.03 -5.12 15.34
C VAL A 41 13.67 -6.46 15.99
N GLY A 42 14.44 -7.51 15.67
CA GLY A 42 14.25 -8.87 16.22
C GLY A 42 13.41 -9.83 15.37
N ARG A 43 12.97 -9.46 14.17
CA ARG A 43 12.35 -10.44 13.25
C ARG A 43 13.41 -11.40 12.71
N LYS A 44 13.17 -12.71 12.86
CA LYS A 44 13.95 -13.76 12.17
C LYS A 44 14.13 -13.36 10.70
N LYS A 45 15.37 -13.42 10.20
CA LYS A 45 15.71 -13.15 8.80
C LYS A 45 14.78 -14.00 7.93
N LYS A 46 13.97 -13.35 7.08
CA LYS A 46 13.06 -14.06 6.18
C LYS A 46 13.89 -14.97 5.29
N VAL A 47 13.57 -16.26 5.28
CA VAL A 47 14.12 -17.21 4.30
C VAL A 47 13.37 -16.97 3.00
N TYR A 48 14.12 -16.62 1.96
CA TYR A 48 13.58 -16.40 0.64
C TYR A 48 13.49 -17.71 -0.14
N PRO A 49 12.45 -17.89 -0.96
CA PRO A 49 12.50 -18.91 -2.01
C PRO A 49 13.75 -18.73 -2.88
N SER A 50 14.28 -19.83 -3.40
CA SER A 50 15.54 -19.84 -4.19
C SER A 50 15.50 -18.96 -5.44
N TRP A 51 14.30 -18.71 -5.99
CA TRP A 51 14.07 -17.85 -7.15
C TRP A 51 14.01 -16.35 -6.81
N ILE A 52 14.11 -15.97 -5.53
CA ILE A 52 14.34 -14.59 -5.09
C ILE A 52 15.78 -14.45 -4.62
N LYS A 53 16.55 -13.58 -5.27
CA LYS A 53 17.88 -13.17 -4.81
C LYS A 53 17.79 -11.83 -4.10
N VAL A 54 18.42 -11.71 -2.95
CA VAL A 54 18.49 -10.45 -2.20
C VAL A 54 19.82 -9.78 -2.51
N ASN A 55 19.77 -8.54 -2.97
CA ASN A 55 20.97 -7.72 -3.15
C ASN A 55 21.03 -6.73 -1.98
N ASP A 56 22.17 -6.74 -1.29
CA ASP A 56 22.43 -5.84 -0.16
C ASP A 56 23.38 -4.75 -0.64
N PHE A 57 22.89 -3.51 -0.70
CA PHE A 57 23.70 -2.35 -1.02
C PHE A 57 23.97 -1.59 0.28
N ALA A 58 25.19 -1.70 0.80
CA ALA A 58 25.63 -0.90 1.93
C ALA A 58 25.60 0.58 1.53
N MET A 59 24.93 1.41 2.34
CA MET A 59 24.98 2.87 2.20
C MET A 59 25.68 3.44 3.43
N GLU A 60 26.59 4.40 3.21
CA GLU A 60 27.39 5.01 4.30
C GLU A 60 26.56 5.82 5.30
N SER A 61 25.38 6.32 4.90
CA SER A 61 24.59 7.27 5.71
C SER A 61 23.15 6.82 6.01
N HIS A 62 22.71 5.65 5.53
CA HIS A 62 21.33 5.16 5.65
C HIS A 62 21.30 3.64 5.85
N GLU A 63 20.21 3.10 6.43
CA GLU A 63 19.99 1.65 6.47
C GLU A 63 20.10 1.07 5.05
N PRO A 64 20.72 -0.11 4.85
CA PRO A 64 20.95 -0.67 3.54
C PRO A 64 19.66 -0.72 2.74
N ILE A 65 19.68 -0.20 1.52
CA ILE A 65 18.51 -0.32 0.67
C ILE A 65 18.48 -1.73 0.11
N TYR A 66 17.69 -2.59 0.75
CA TYR A 66 17.46 -3.95 0.30
C TYR A 66 16.64 -3.94 -1.00
N THR A 67 17.29 -4.32 -2.09
CA THR A 67 16.60 -4.68 -3.32
C THR A 67 16.55 -6.18 -3.47
N ILE A 68 15.59 -6.67 -4.23
CA ILE A 68 15.53 -8.07 -4.60
C ILE A 68 15.48 -8.21 -6.11
N ASN A 69 16.01 -9.32 -6.59
CA ASN A 69 15.84 -9.81 -7.94
C ASN A 69 14.85 -10.97 -7.88
N ILE A 70 13.75 -10.84 -8.61
CA ILE A 70 12.70 -11.84 -8.68
C ILE A 70 12.75 -12.50 -10.05
N THR A 71 12.83 -13.83 -10.08
CA THR A 71 12.58 -14.62 -11.28
C THR A 71 11.22 -15.30 -11.14
N PRO A 72 10.15 -14.78 -11.78
CA PRO A 72 8.83 -15.41 -11.71
C PRO A 72 8.84 -16.79 -12.37
N ASP A 73 7.99 -17.69 -11.89
CA ASP A 73 7.74 -18.97 -12.57
C ASP A 73 7.21 -18.72 -13.99
N PRO A 74 7.79 -19.34 -15.04
CA PRO A 74 7.28 -19.22 -16.42
C PRO A 74 5.79 -19.53 -16.56
N LYS A 75 5.22 -20.39 -15.71
CA LYS A 75 3.78 -20.68 -15.71
C LYS A 75 2.93 -19.44 -15.44
N ILE A 76 3.39 -18.55 -14.56
CA ILE A 76 2.72 -17.28 -14.26
C ILE A 76 2.76 -16.38 -15.49
N ILE A 77 3.93 -16.27 -16.14
CA ILE A 77 4.13 -15.42 -17.32
C ILE A 77 3.24 -15.90 -18.47
N ASN A 78 3.31 -17.19 -18.82
CA ASN A 78 2.51 -17.77 -19.90
C ASN A 78 1.00 -17.62 -19.63
N TYR A 79 0.57 -17.83 -18.38
CA TYR A 79 -0.81 -17.61 -18.01
C TYR A 79 -1.21 -16.15 -18.20
N PHE A 80 -0.44 -15.20 -17.69
CA PHE A 80 -0.75 -13.77 -17.81
C PHE A 80 -0.80 -13.32 -19.28
N GLU A 81 0.14 -13.79 -20.11
CA GLU A 81 0.16 -13.50 -21.55
C GLU A 81 -1.14 -13.99 -22.22
N SER A 82 -1.59 -15.20 -21.87
CA SER A 82 -2.83 -15.76 -22.42
C SER A 82 -4.08 -14.97 -22.02
N GLN A 83 -4.09 -14.40 -20.81
CA GLN A 83 -5.25 -13.72 -20.23
C GLN A 83 -5.33 -12.22 -20.57
N THR A 84 -4.28 -11.63 -21.16
CA THR A 84 -4.16 -10.16 -21.27
C THR A 84 -3.95 -9.62 -22.69
N LYS A 85 -4.07 -10.49 -23.71
CA LYS A 85 -3.82 -10.13 -25.12
C LYS A 85 -4.57 -8.87 -25.56
N ASP A 86 -5.85 -8.77 -25.21
CA ASP A 86 -6.73 -7.67 -25.63
C ASP A 86 -7.00 -6.66 -24.52
N THR A 87 -6.31 -6.79 -23.37
CA THR A 87 -6.52 -5.87 -22.23
C THR A 87 -5.93 -4.50 -22.53
N LYS A 88 -6.63 -3.42 -22.20
CA LYS A 88 -6.10 -2.06 -22.36
C LYS A 88 -4.91 -1.80 -21.44
N SER A 89 -3.96 -0.99 -21.88
CA SER A 89 -2.82 -0.55 -21.04
C SER A 89 -3.22 0.44 -19.95
N HIS A 90 -4.41 1.02 -20.03
CA HIS A 90 -4.98 1.91 -19.04
C HIS A 90 -6.45 1.53 -18.88
N ILE A 91 -6.94 1.55 -17.65
CA ILE A 91 -8.35 1.38 -17.36
C ILE A 91 -8.83 2.59 -16.57
N GLU A 92 -10.07 3.00 -16.83
CA GLU A 92 -10.80 3.91 -15.97
C GLU A 92 -11.94 3.11 -15.36
N TYR A 93 -12.08 3.19 -14.04
CA TYR A 93 -13.15 2.49 -13.35
C TYR A 93 -13.65 3.32 -12.16
N LYS A 94 -14.97 3.49 -12.07
CA LYS A 94 -15.63 4.39 -11.09
C LYS A 94 -15.02 5.81 -11.08
N GLY A 95 -14.71 6.34 -12.26
CA GLY A 95 -14.10 7.67 -12.42
C GLY A 95 -12.64 7.77 -11.95
N LYS A 96 -11.98 6.63 -11.69
CA LYS A 96 -10.57 6.57 -11.28
C LYS A 96 -9.74 5.94 -12.40
N GLY A 97 -8.70 6.66 -12.86
CA GLY A 97 -7.74 6.15 -13.83
C GLY A 97 -6.66 5.31 -13.15
N PHE A 98 -6.31 4.17 -13.77
CA PHE A 98 -5.23 3.30 -13.32
C PHE A 98 -4.15 3.20 -14.38
N VAL A 99 -2.92 3.46 -13.95
CA VAL A 99 -1.75 3.51 -14.84
C VAL A 99 -0.69 2.50 -14.39
N VAL A 100 -0.60 2.23 -13.08
CA VAL A 100 0.36 1.29 -12.50
C VAL A 100 -0.33 0.24 -11.62
N ILE A 101 0.28 -0.93 -11.47
CA ILE A 101 -0.29 -2.06 -10.71
C ILE A 101 -0.57 -1.66 -9.25
N GLU A 102 0.31 -0.87 -8.65
CA GLU A 102 0.23 -0.44 -7.25
C GLU A 102 -1.03 0.40 -6.96
N ASN A 103 -1.65 1.02 -7.98
CA ASN A 103 -2.92 1.74 -7.82
C ASN A 103 -4.07 0.81 -7.39
N LEU A 104 -3.94 -0.50 -7.62
CA LEU A 104 -4.95 -1.49 -7.22
C LEU A 104 -4.95 -1.80 -5.72
N LEU A 105 -3.93 -1.38 -4.95
CA LEU A 105 -3.83 -1.71 -3.53
C LEU A 105 -5.05 -1.29 -2.71
N ARG A 106 -5.67 -0.17 -3.08
CA ARG A 106 -6.87 0.33 -2.41
C ARG A 106 -8.08 -0.57 -2.66
N PHE A 107 -8.30 -1.01 -3.90
CA PHE A 107 -9.33 -2.01 -4.25
C PHE A 107 -9.05 -3.38 -3.64
N ASN A 108 -7.77 -3.76 -3.56
CA ASN A 108 -7.31 -5.00 -2.97
C ASN A 108 -7.47 -5.07 -1.43
N ARG A 109 -8.02 -4.04 -0.79
CA ARG A 109 -8.06 -4.03 0.68
C ARG A 109 -9.27 -3.33 1.28
N PHE A 110 -9.80 -2.34 0.58
CA PHE A 110 -10.85 -1.47 1.12
C PHE A 110 -12.18 -1.53 0.36
N TYR A 111 -12.27 -2.34 -0.70
CA TYR A 111 -13.51 -2.53 -1.46
C TYR A 111 -13.89 -3.99 -1.58
N THR A 112 -15.17 -4.27 -1.36
CA THR A 112 -15.77 -5.53 -1.78
C THR A 112 -15.85 -5.53 -3.30
N LEU A 113 -15.10 -6.42 -3.94
CA LEU A 113 -15.02 -6.52 -5.38
C LEU A 113 -16.06 -7.53 -5.88
N THR A 114 -16.84 -7.13 -6.88
CA THR A 114 -17.71 -8.02 -7.65
C THR A 114 -16.88 -8.94 -8.55
N GLU A 115 -17.51 -9.96 -9.13
CA GLU A 115 -16.87 -10.84 -10.12
C GLU A 115 -16.42 -10.08 -11.38
N GLU A 116 -17.16 -9.04 -11.76
CA GLU A 116 -16.79 -8.16 -12.87
C GLU A 116 -15.58 -7.29 -12.50
N ASP A 117 -15.58 -6.68 -11.31
CA ASP A 117 -14.42 -5.94 -10.78
C ASP A 117 -13.16 -6.80 -10.82
N ILE A 118 -13.26 -8.06 -10.37
CA ILE A 118 -12.13 -8.99 -10.34
C ILE A 118 -11.65 -9.34 -11.75
N THR A 119 -12.57 -9.53 -12.70
CA THR A 119 -12.20 -9.79 -14.09
C THR A 119 -11.38 -8.63 -14.66
N VAL A 120 -11.89 -7.40 -14.53
CA VAL A 120 -11.25 -6.20 -15.08
C VAL A 120 -9.91 -5.91 -14.37
N TYR A 121 -9.91 -5.89 -13.03
CA TYR A 121 -8.71 -5.58 -12.26
C TYR A 121 -7.66 -6.69 -12.32
N GLY A 122 -8.08 -7.95 -12.40
CA GLY A 122 -7.20 -9.09 -12.57
C GLY A 122 -6.42 -9.00 -13.88
N GLN A 123 -7.12 -8.79 -14.99
CA GLN A 123 -6.50 -8.60 -16.31
C GLN A 123 -5.55 -7.41 -16.34
N PHE A 124 -5.99 -6.26 -15.81
CA PHE A 124 -5.13 -5.08 -15.72
C PHE A 124 -3.88 -5.34 -14.86
N ALA A 125 -4.03 -5.97 -13.68
CA ALA A 125 -2.91 -6.31 -12.80
C ALA A 125 -1.89 -7.22 -13.50
N MET A 126 -2.37 -8.27 -14.17
CA MET A 126 -1.53 -9.21 -14.92
C MET A 126 -0.80 -8.50 -16.05
N LYS A 127 -1.48 -7.63 -16.81
CA LYS A 127 -0.86 -6.85 -17.89
C LYS A 127 0.24 -5.92 -17.36
N LYS A 128 -0.04 -5.18 -16.28
CA LYS A 128 0.94 -4.29 -15.66
C LYS A 128 2.11 -5.04 -15.03
N PHE A 129 1.89 -6.24 -14.53
CA PHE A 129 2.98 -7.11 -14.11
C PHE A 129 3.86 -7.55 -15.29
N LEU A 130 3.27 -7.96 -16.42
CA LEU A 130 4.02 -8.30 -17.63
C LEU A 130 4.84 -7.12 -18.17
N GLU A 131 4.26 -5.90 -18.18
CA GLU A 131 4.99 -4.69 -18.58
C GLU A 131 6.25 -4.49 -17.72
N LYS A 132 6.16 -4.66 -16.39
CA LYS A 132 7.32 -4.62 -15.49
C LYS A 132 8.30 -5.76 -15.75
N TYR A 133 7.80 -6.97 -16.02
CA TYR A 133 8.62 -8.15 -16.31
C TYR A 133 9.48 -7.94 -17.57
N TYR A 134 8.88 -7.53 -18.69
CA TYR A 134 9.63 -7.35 -19.96
C TYR A 134 10.56 -6.15 -19.94
N ARG A 135 10.24 -5.09 -19.17
CA ARG A 135 11.15 -3.95 -18.96
C ARG A 135 12.36 -4.31 -18.09
N GLY A 136 12.31 -5.44 -17.39
CA GLY A 136 13.37 -5.88 -16.49
C GLY A 136 13.29 -5.26 -15.10
N ASP A 137 12.17 -4.61 -14.75
CA ASP A 137 11.97 -3.93 -13.47
C ASP A 137 11.99 -4.89 -12.25
N LEU A 138 11.86 -6.20 -12.50
CA LEU A 138 11.95 -7.24 -11.46
C LEU A 138 13.40 -7.62 -11.10
N LYS A 139 14.40 -7.18 -11.87
CA LYS A 139 15.81 -7.48 -11.60
C LYS A 139 16.34 -6.69 -10.40
N VAL A 140 15.80 -5.49 -10.16
CA VAL A 140 16.17 -4.61 -9.05
C VAL A 140 14.91 -3.91 -8.54
N ILE A 141 14.20 -4.55 -7.61
CA ILE A 141 13.01 -3.97 -6.99
C ILE A 141 13.20 -3.78 -5.48
N TYR A 142 12.81 -2.61 -4.97
CA TYR A 142 12.79 -2.35 -3.53
C TYR A 142 11.81 -3.29 -2.81
N ARG A 143 12.18 -3.77 -1.62
CA ARG A 143 11.32 -4.68 -0.83
C ARG A 143 9.91 -4.16 -0.61
N ILE A 144 9.74 -2.84 -0.45
CA ILE A 144 8.42 -2.24 -0.27
C ILE A 144 7.54 -2.40 -1.51
N ASN A 145 8.09 -2.19 -2.71
CA ASN A 145 7.37 -2.37 -3.98
C ASN A 145 7.06 -3.86 -4.23
N ALA A 146 8.02 -4.75 -3.92
CA ALA A 146 7.76 -6.19 -3.97
C ALA A 146 6.67 -6.62 -2.99
N ASN A 147 6.62 -6.01 -1.79
CA ASN A 147 5.55 -6.25 -0.82
C ASN A 147 4.18 -5.87 -1.40
N MET A 148 4.07 -4.69 -2.02
CA MET A 148 2.86 -4.19 -2.66
C MET A 148 2.36 -5.15 -3.74
N ILE A 149 3.24 -5.53 -4.67
CA ILE A 149 2.93 -6.50 -5.73
C ILE A 149 2.46 -7.83 -5.10
N GLY A 150 3.14 -8.30 -4.05
CA GLY A 150 2.77 -9.53 -3.35
C GLY A 150 1.34 -9.53 -2.79
N TYR A 151 0.84 -8.39 -2.29
CA TYR A 151 -0.55 -8.29 -1.84
C TYR A 151 -1.55 -8.32 -2.99
N ILE A 152 -1.22 -7.72 -4.13
CA ILE A 152 -2.06 -7.75 -5.33
C ILE A 152 -2.12 -9.18 -5.89
N PHE A 153 -0.99 -9.91 -5.85
CA PHE A 153 -0.94 -11.34 -6.18
C PHE A 153 -1.87 -12.16 -5.29
N LYS A 154 -1.83 -11.96 -3.97
CA LYS A 154 -2.66 -12.69 -3.00
C LYS A 154 -4.12 -12.26 -2.97
N GLY A 155 -4.44 -11.14 -3.59
CA GLY A 155 -5.77 -10.57 -3.66
C GLY A 155 -6.30 -10.71 -5.07
N ILE A 156 -6.40 -9.60 -5.79
CA ILE A 156 -7.02 -9.47 -7.11
C ILE A 156 -6.56 -10.55 -8.12
N ILE A 157 -5.25 -10.79 -8.28
CA ILE A 157 -4.74 -11.75 -9.28
C ILE A 157 -5.14 -13.18 -8.93
N LEU A 158 -5.01 -13.58 -7.66
CA LEU A 158 -5.44 -14.91 -7.21
C LEU A 158 -6.96 -15.07 -7.35
N GLY A 159 -7.73 -14.03 -7.02
CA GLY A 159 -9.18 -14.00 -7.21
C GLY A 159 -9.56 -14.26 -8.67
N TYR A 160 -8.92 -13.54 -9.59
CA TYR A 160 -9.10 -13.74 -11.03
C TYR A 160 -8.78 -15.18 -11.46
N ALA A 161 -7.62 -15.71 -11.07
CA ALA A 161 -7.19 -17.04 -11.46
C ALA A 161 -8.16 -18.14 -10.98
N ILE A 162 -8.69 -18.01 -9.77
CA ILE A 162 -9.70 -18.94 -9.23
C ILE A 162 -11.01 -18.80 -10.00
N GLN A 163 -11.50 -17.58 -10.19
CA GLN A 163 -12.78 -17.30 -10.86
C GLN A 163 -12.79 -17.82 -12.32
N HIS A 164 -11.65 -17.71 -13.02
CA HIS A 164 -11.51 -18.12 -14.42
C HIS A 164 -10.92 -19.53 -14.57
N ASN A 165 -11.03 -20.37 -13.53
CA ASN A 165 -10.65 -21.79 -13.56
C ASN A 165 -9.22 -22.06 -14.07
N ALA A 166 -8.26 -21.22 -13.66
CA ALA A 166 -6.85 -21.48 -13.94
C ALA A 166 -6.44 -22.84 -13.38
N SER A 167 -5.46 -23.50 -14.02
CA SER A 167 -4.97 -24.78 -13.55
C SER A 167 -4.42 -24.68 -12.12
N GLN A 168 -4.53 -25.78 -11.36
CA GLN A 168 -4.07 -25.81 -9.97
C GLN A 168 -2.58 -25.42 -9.85
N GLU A 169 -1.76 -25.82 -10.82
CA GLU A 169 -0.35 -25.44 -10.87
C GLU A 169 -0.14 -23.92 -10.98
N VAL A 170 -0.91 -23.25 -11.84
CA VAL A 170 -0.85 -21.78 -11.97
C VAL A 170 -1.29 -21.10 -10.68
N ILE A 171 -2.38 -21.58 -10.07
CA ILE A 171 -2.88 -21.06 -8.79
C ILE A 171 -1.82 -21.20 -7.70
N ASP A 172 -1.13 -22.33 -7.63
CA ASP A 172 -0.10 -22.57 -6.62
C ASP A 172 1.16 -21.73 -6.86
N SER A 173 1.59 -21.56 -8.13
CA SER A 173 2.67 -20.63 -8.47
C SER A 173 2.32 -19.18 -8.11
N ILE A 174 1.07 -18.73 -8.34
CA ILE A 174 0.59 -17.39 -7.93
C ILE A 174 0.62 -17.24 -6.41
N LYS A 175 0.16 -18.26 -5.66
CA LYS A 175 0.18 -18.26 -4.19
C LYS A 175 1.61 -18.23 -3.67
N GLU A 176 2.50 -19.03 -4.24
CA GLU A 176 3.91 -19.06 -3.87
C GLU A 176 4.56 -17.71 -4.12
N PHE A 177 4.35 -17.13 -5.31
CA PHE A 177 4.86 -15.81 -5.67
C PHE A 177 4.42 -14.74 -4.67
N GLY A 178 3.11 -14.69 -4.39
CA GLY A 178 2.53 -13.73 -3.46
C GLY A 178 3.08 -13.89 -2.03
N ARG A 179 3.31 -15.12 -1.55
CA ARG A 179 3.94 -15.38 -0.24
C ARG A 179 5.43 -15.02 -0.23
N GLY A 180 6.16 -15.37 -1.28
CA GLY A 180 7.59 -15.11 -1.43
C GLY A 180 7.92 -13.62 -1.38
N THR A 181 7.07 -12.80 -1.98
CA THR A 181 7.24 -11.33 -2.09
C THR A 181 6.62 -10.53 -0.94
N THR A 182 5.71 -11.12 -0.14
CA THR A 182 5.10 -10.42 1.01
C THR A 182 6.01 -10.45 2.26
N TYR A 183 6.37 -9.29 2.79
CA TYR A 183 7.21 -9.12 4.00
C TYR A 183 6.45 -8.70 5.24
N SER A 184 5.49 -7.81 5.07
CA SER A 184 4.82 -7.13 6.17
C SER A 184 3.41 -6.75 5.77
N LYS A 185 2.48 -6.84 6.71
CA LYS A 185 1.14 -6.23 6.58
C LYS A 185 1.17 -4.72 6.81
N PHE A 186 2.21 -4.25 7.49
CA PHE A 186 2.44 -2.84 7.81
C PHE A 186 3.35 -2.23 6.75
N PHE A 187 2.75 -1.52 5.82
CA PHE A 187 3.42 -0.66 4.85
C PHE A 187 2.49 0.48 4.44
N LEU A 188 3.10 1.52 3.88
CA LEU A 188 2.41 2.69 3.35
C LEU A 188 2.36 2.59 1.84
N PHE A 189 1.27 3.07 1.24
CA PHE A 189 1.22 3.33 -0.20
C PHE A 189 0.53 4.67 -0.46
N THR A 190 0.94 5.35 -1.52
CA THR A 190 0.39 6.66 -1.88
C THR A 190 -1.03 6.49 -2.40
N ASP A 191 -1.94 7.37 -1.99
CA ASP A 191 -3.30 7.40 -2.54
C ASP A 191 -3.27 8.09 -3.92
N PRO A 192 -3.54 7.37 -5.03
CA PRO A 192 -3.40 7.93 -6.37
C PRO A 192 -4.56 8.82 -6.81
N TRP A 193 -5.59 9.04 -5.97
CA TRP A 193 -6.87 9.63 -6.40
C TRP A 193 -7.18 11.01 -5.85
N ILE A 194 -6.14 11.71 -5.39
CA ILE A 194 -6.29 13.07 -4.89
C ILE A 194 -5.77 14.02 -5.96
N PRO A 195 -6.54 15.05 -6.31
CA PRO A 195 -6.14 16.00 -7.34
C PRO A 195 -4.77 16.60 -7.00
N LEU A 196 -3.84 16.49 -7.95
CA LEU A 196 -2.45 16.98 -7.88
C LEU A 196 -2.33 18.51 -7.71
N GLY A 197 -3.43 19.22 -7.47
CA GLY A 197 -3.50 20.68 -7.40
C GLY A 197 -3.74 21.29 -6.02
N GLU A 198 -4.21 20.53 -5.02
CA GLU A 198 -4.62 21.12 -3.73
C GLU A 198 -3.75 20.76 -2.52
N LEU A 199 -2.81 19.83 -2.69
CA LEU A 199 -1.92 19.41 -1.60
C LEU A 199 -0.45 19.54 -2.03
N SER A 200 0.33 20.24 -1.21
CA SER A 200 1.80 20.19 -1.26
C SER A 200 2.37 18.82 -0.86
N PHE A 201 1.50 17.86 -0.52
CA PHE A 201 1.87 16.52 -0.06
C PHE A 201 0.81 15.47 -0.43
N THR A 202 1.20 14.39 -1.13
CA THR A 202 0.28 13.29 -1.43
C THR A 202 0.10 12.42 -0.18
N PRO A 203 -1.13 12.18 0.30
CA PRO A 203 -1.33 11.38 1.50
C PRO A 203 -1.02 9.92 1.22
N HIS A 204 -0.58 9.24 2.27
CA HIS A 204 -0.26 7.82 2.26
C HIS A 204 -1.27 7.05 3.07
N ILE A 205 -1.64 5.85 2.64
CA ILE A 205 -2.55 4.97 3.35
C ILE A 205 -1.75 3.88 4.04
N VAL A 206 -2.04 3.63 5.31
CA VAL A 206 -1.58 2.44 6.03
C VAL A 206 -2.37 1.24 5.53
N TYR A 207 -1.73 0.35 4.77
CA TYR A 207 -2.43 -0.77 4.10
C TYR A 207 -3.22 -1.67 5.06
N GLU A 208 -2.71 -1.91 6.27
CA GLU A 208 -3.40 -2.80 7.21
C GLU A 208 -4.74 -2.22 7.70
N THR A 209 -4.79 -0.90 7.93
CA THR A 209 -5.87 -0.23 8.67
C THR A 209 -6.73 0.71 7.84
N GLY A 210 -6.25 1.18 6.68
CA GLY A 210 -6.93 2.21 5.86
C GLY A 210 -6.69 3.63 6.34
N GLN A 211 -5.95 3.82 7.44
CA GLN A 211 -5.68 5.15 7.98
C GLN A 211 -4.78 5.98 7.06
N TYR A 212 -5.18 7.22 6.82
CA TYR A 212 -4.40 8.19 6.10
C TYR A 212 -3.30 8.82 6.96
N LEU A 213 -2.11 9.00 6.38
CA LEU A 213 -0.99 9.76 6.90
C LEU A 213 -0.66 10.87 5.92
N TYR A 214 -0.81 12.11 6.35
CA TYR A 214 -0.62 13.27 5.48
C TYR A 214 -0.22 14.50 6.30
N ARG A 215 0.57 15.38 5.68
CA ARG A 215 1.01 16.62 6.29
C ARG A 215 0.06 17.74 5.88
N SER A 216 -1.08 17.83 6.54
CA SER A 216 -1.98 18.97 6.43
C SER A 216 -2.59 19.27 7.80
N ASP A 217 -2.84 20.55 8.02
CA ASP A 217 -3.65 21.14 9.08
C ASP A 217 -5.15 20.83 8.95
N LYS A 218 -5.59 20.31 7.78
CA LYS A 218 -6.97 19.95 7.48
C LYS A 218 -7.31 18.52 7.89
N THR A 219 -8.57 18.25 8.24
CA THR A 219 -9.08 16.89 8.49
C THR A 219 -9.23 16.09 7.18
N PRO A 220 -9.36 14.75 7.24
CA PRO A 220 -9.61 13.95 6.04
C PRO A 220 -10.87 14.40 5.29
N GLU A 221 -11.92 14.78 6.02
CA GLU A 221 -13.18 15.27 5.47
C GLU A 221 -12.99 16.60 4.73
N GLU A 222 -12.22 17.54 5.31
CA GLU A 222 -11.87 18.82 4.68
C GLU A 222 -11.01 18.66 3.42
N LEU A 223 -10.35 17.50 3.28
CA LEU A 223 -9.58 17.11 2.10
C LEU A 223 -10.37 16.23 1.13
N ASN A 224 -11.68 16.03 1.37
CA ASN A 224 -12.55 15.13 0.61
C ASN A 224 -11.97 13.70 0.49
N LEU A 225 -11.27 13.23 1.54
CA LEU A 225 -10.77 11.86 1.62
C LEU A 225 -11.91 10.93 2.06
N GLU A 226 -12.07 9.84 1.34
CA GLU A 226 -13.04 8.80 1.66
C GLU A 226 -12.60 8.01 2.90
N GLU A 227 -13.52 7.71 3.81
CA GLU A 227 -13.22 6.79 4.91
C GLU A 227 -13.00 5.36 4.38
N LEU A 228 -11.84 4.78 4.70
CA LEU A 228 -11.45 3.46 4.21
C LEU A 228 -11.63 2.39 5.28
N HIS A 229 -12.44 1.38 4.97
CA HIS A 229 -12.66 0.23 5.83
C HIS A 229 -12.02 -1.02 5.27
N VAL A 230 -11.34 -1.78 6.13
CA VAL A 230 -10.74 -3.06 5.74
C VAL A 230 -11.82 -4.07 5.41
N VAL A 231 -11.74 -4.65 4.21
CA VAL A 231 -12.56 -5.78 3.81
C VAL A 231 -11.76 -7.08 3.77
N GLU A 232 -12.45 -8.20 3.94
CA GLU A 232 -11.88 -9.52 3.74
C GLU A 232 -12.13 -9.99 2.31
N HIS A 233 -11.08 -10.44 1.63
CA HIS A 233 -11.24 -11.09 0.33
C HIS A 233 -11.75 -12.52 0.50
N PRO A 234 -12.75 -12.95 -0.28
CA PRO A 234 -13.32 -14.29 -0.15
C PRO A 234 -12.28 -15.39 -0.45
N TRP A 235 -11.30 -15.12 -1.31
CA TRP A 235 -10.19 -16.04 -1.62
C TRP A 235 -9.01 -15.97 -0.62
N GLN A 236 -9.11 -15.14 0.42
CA GLN A 236 -8.17 -15.10 1.54
C GLN A 236 -8.69 -15.80 2.80
N GLN A 237 -9.86 -16.45 2.73
CA GLN A 237 -10.46 -17.11 3.88
C GLN A 237 -9.49 -18.12 4.52
N LYS A 238 -9.29 -17.94 5.82
CA LYS A 238 -8.57 -18.91 6.64
C LYS A 238 -9.44 -20.14 6.85
N LYS A 239 -8.79 -21.29 7.07
CA LYS A 239 -9.45 -22.51 7.52
C LYS A 239 -10.49 -22.20 8.62
N PRO A 240 -11.67 -22.83 8.60
CA PRO A 240 -12.67 -22.68 9.66
C PRO A 240 -12.01 -22.92 11.02
N GLY A 241 -12.13 -21.96 11.95
CA GLY A 241 -11.54 -22.03 13.30
C GLY A 241 -10.56 -20.91 13.67
N SER A 242 -10.28 -19.96 12.77
CA SER A 242 -9.43 -18.79 13.05
C SER A 242 -10.24 -17.50 13.30
N THR A 243 -11.27 -17.53 14.15
CA THR A 243 -11.90 -16.31 14.66
C THR A 243 -11.05 -15.73 15.79
N LYS A 244 -9.99 -15.00 15.41
CA LYS A 244 -9.58 -13.84 16.18
C LYS A 244 -9.92 -12.63 15.34
N HIS A 245 -11.12 -12.10 15.53
CA HIS A 245 -11.34 -10.68 15.28
C HIS A 245 -10.23 -9.94 16.05
N PRO A 246 -9.50 -9.00 15.43
CA PRO A 246 -8.77 -8.04 16.24
C PRO A 246 -9.82 -7.39 17.14
N LYS A 247 -9.71 -7.60 18.46
CA LYS A 247 -10.42 -6.78 19.43
C LYS A 247 -10.25 -5.35 18.97
N ARG A 248 -11.37 -4.64 18.80
CA ARG A 248 -11.43 -3.18 18.70
C ARG A 248 -10.46 -2.66 19.75
N THR A 249 -9.26 -2.25 19.33
CA THR A 249 -8.39 -1.51 20.24
C THR A 249 -9.13 -0.21 20.40
N SER A 250 -9.80 -0.10 21.54
CA SER A 250 -10.35 1.13 22.07
C SER A 250 -9.44 2.27 21.68
N ILE A 251 -10.03 3.34 21.15
CA ILE A 251 -9.41 4.65 21.06
C ILE A 251 -8.56 4.84 22.32
N PRO A 252 -7.23 5.08 22.20
CA PRO A 252 -6.40 5.31 23.36
C PRO A 252 -7.03 6.42 24.21
N PRO A 253 -7.05 6.30 25.54
CA PRO A 253 -7.80 7.20 26.43
C PRO A 253 -7.42 8.70 26.29
N TYR A 254 -6.33 9.04 25.60
CA TYR A 254 -5.91 10.41 25.33
C TYR A 254 -6.47 11.04 24.04
N MET A 255 -7.36 10.35 23.32
CA MET A 255 -8.10 10.89 22.16
C MET A 255 -9.57 11.24 22.48
N LYS A 256 -9.90 11.38 23.76
CA LYS A 256 -11.13 12.06 24.21
C LYS A 256 -10.76 13.47 24.66
N PHE A 257 -10.74 14.41 23.72
CA PHE A 257 -10.78 15.84 24.01
C PHE A 257 -11.77 16.47 23.06
#